data_AF-A0A954DJC8-F1
#
_entry.id   AF-A0A954DJC8-F1
#
_cell.length_a   1.000
_cell.length_b   1.000
_cell.length_c   1.000
_cell.angle_alpha   90.00
_cell.angle_beta   90.00
_cell.angle_gamma   90.00
#
_symmetry.space_group_name_H-M   'P 1'
#
loop_
_entity.id
_entity.type
_entity.pdbx_description
1 polymer ?
#
loop_
_entity_poly.entity_id
_entity_poly.type
_entity_poly.pdbx_seq_one_letter_code
_entity_poly.pdbx_strand_id
1 'polypeptide(L)'
;MTDRRVSFPARGSLGLIVAAVVGVSLPIPAQDAPAAKAPAQGTDWPQWGRDYSRNMVSPDKNVCADFDAGKFVGTTDKIDPATTRNVQWIAKLGSQSYGNPTVAGG
;
A
#
# COMPACT_ATOMS: atom_id res chain seq x y z
N MET A 1 -39.47 -21.31 46.39
CA MET A 1 -38.50 -22.11 47.14
C MET A 1 -38.19 -23.34 46.30
N THR A 2 -36.97 -23.37 45.77
CA THR A 2 -36.20 -24.55 45.33
C THR A 2 -36.85 -25.56 44.38
N ASP A 3 -36.47 -25.49 43.11
CA ASP A 3 -36.36 -26.66 42.22
C ASP A 3 -35.45 -26.22 41.05
N ARG A 4 -34.48 -26.94 40.50
CA ARG A 4 -34.24 -28.38 40.44
C ARG A 4 -32.81 -28.50 39.90
N ARG A 5 -31.88 -29.21 40.56
CA ARG A 5 -30.53 -29.43 40.04
C ARG A 5 -30.62 -30.20 38.72
N VAL A 6 -30.33 -29.55 37.60
CA VAL A 6 -30.24 -30.21 36.30
C VAL A 6 -28.87 -30.86 36.19
N SER A 7 -28.91 -32.20 36.12
CA SER A 7 -27.78 -33.11 35.90
C SER A 7 -27.12 -32.86 34.54
N PHE A 8 -25.80 -32.74 34.52
CA PHE A 8 -25.01 -32.79 33.29
C PHE A 8 -24.63 -34.24 32.98
N PRO A 9 -24.94 -34.80 31.80
CA PRO A 9 -24.32 -36.04 31.37
C PRO A 9 -22.94 -35.78 30.75
N ALA A 10 -22.08 -36.78 30.97
CA ALA A 10 -20.65 -36.79 30.71
C ALA A 10 -20.27 -36.89 29.21
N ARG A 11 -19.00 -36.58 28.99
CA ARG A 11 -18.20 -36.64 27.76
C ARG A 11 -18.48 -37.89 26.89
N GLY A 12 -18.74 -37.66 25.61
CA GLY A 12 -18.65 -38.65 24.54
C GLY A 12 -17.79 -38.10 23.40
N SER A 13 -16.61 -38.71 23.22
CA SER A 13 -15.64 -38.43 22.16
C SER A 13 -16.13 -39.04 20.85
N LEU A 14 -16.29 -38.26 19.79
CA LEU A 14 -16.52 -38.76 18.43
C LEU A 14 -15.67 -37.94 17.46
N GLY A 15 -14.75 -38.65 16.79
CA GLY A 15 -13.70 -38.10 15.95
C GLY A 15 -14.24 -37.34 14.74
N LEU A 16 -13.58 -36.22 14.44
CA LEU A 16 -13.81 -35.47 13.20
C LEU A 16 -13.00 -36.12 12.08
N ILE A 17 -13.71 -36.57 11.06
CA ILE A 17 -13.19 -37.12 9.82
C ILE A 17 -12.46 -36.00 9.06
N VAL A 18 -11.17 -36.19 8.79
CA VAL A 18 -10.42 -35.35 7.86
C VAL A 18 -10.82 -35.76 6.45
N ALA A 19 -11.65 -34.94 5.78
CA ALA A 19 -11.89 -35.06 4.35
C ALA A 19 -10.73 -34.39 3.61
N ALA A 20 -9.86 -35.20 3.00
CA ALA A 20 -8.86 -34.72 2.06
C ALA A 20 -9.58 -34.26 0.78
N VAL A 21 -9.73 -32.95 0.60
CA VAL A 21 -10.06 -32.37 -0.69
C VAL A 21 -8.78 -32.41 -1.53
N VAL A 22 -8.68 -33.39 -2.42
CA VAL A 22 -7.69 -33.40 -3.50
C VAL A 22 -8.14 -32.35 -4.51
N GLY A 23 -7.72 -31.11 -4.29
CA GLY A 23 -7.89 -30.03 -5.25
C GLY A 23 -6.94 -30.23 -6.42
N VAL A 24 -7.48 -30.45 -7.62
CA VAL A 24 -6.73 -30.35 -8.87
C VAL A 24 -6.19 -28.92 -8.97
N SER A 25 -4.88 -28.77 -8.76
CA SER A 25 -4.16 -27.51 -8.94
C SER A 25 -4.01 -27.27 -10.44
N LEU A 26 -4.92 -26.47 -11.01
CA LEU A 26 -4.69 -25.90 -12.33
C LEU A 26 -3.58 -24.84 -12.20
N PRO A 27 -2.61 -24.79 -13.13
CA PRO A 27 -1.61 -23.74 -13.12
C PRO A 27 -2.30 -22.40 -13.33
N ILE A 28 -2.28 -21.55 -12.31
CA ILE A 28 -2.65 -20.14 -12.43
C ILE A 28 -1.72 -19.57 -13.50
N PRO A 29 -2.21 -18.97 -14.60
CA PRO A 29 -1.33 -18.28 -15.52
C PRO A 29 -0.60 -17.21 -14.72
N ALA A 30 0.74 -17.26 -14.74
CA ALA A 30 1.57 -16.25 -14.12
C ALA A 30 1.05 -14.89 -14.61
N GLN A 31 0.46 -14.12 -13.70
CA GLN A 31 0.16 -12.74 -13.98
C GLN A 31 1.51 -12.09 -14.27
N ASP A 32 1.71 -11.64 -15.51
CA ASP A 32 2.88 -10.89 -15.95
C ASP A 32 3.05 -9.70 -15.01
N ALA A 33 3.87 -9.89 -13.98
CA ALA A 33 4.19 -8.83 -13.04
C ALA A 33 4.83 -7.70 -13.85
N PRO A 34 4.38 -6.44 -13.69
CA PRO A 34 4.99 -5.33 -14.40
C PRO A 34 6.48 -5.29 -14.05
N ALA A 35 7.33 -5.30 -15.08
CA ALA A 35 8.77 -5.24 -14.92
C ALA A 35 9.16 -4.08 -13.99
N ALA A 36 9.91 -4.37 -12.93
CA ALA A 36 10.36 -3.37 -11.99
C ALA A 36 11.23 -2.35 -12.73
N LYS A 37 10.77 -1.09 -12.79
CA LYS A 37 11.51 0.01 -13.38
C LYS A 37 12.69 0.34 -12.46
N ALA A 38 13.90 0.40 -12.99
CA ALA A 38 15.09 0.78 -12.23
C ALA A 38 14.87 2.13 -11.52
N PRO A 39 15.38 2.32 -10.28
CA PRO A 39 15.19 3.56 -9.55
C PRO A 39 15.77 4.72 -10.38
N ALA A 40 14.97 5.76 -10.57
CA ALA A 40 15.45 6.97 -11.22
C ALA A 40 16.50 7.61 -10.30
N GLN A 41 17.72 7.81 -10.82
CA GLN A 41 18.75 8.60 -10.14
C GLN A 41 18.37 10.07 -10.26
N GLY A 42 17.62 10.57 -9.27
CA GLY A 42 17.27 11.98 -9.16
C GLY A 42 18.40 12.80 -8.55
N THR A 43 18.42 14.10 -8.84
CA THR A 43 19.31 15.03 -8.14
C THR A 43 18.78 15.30 -6.73
N ASP A 44 19.67 15.37 -5.74
CA ASP A 44 19.30 15.69 -4.36
C ASP A 44 18.71 17.10 -4.21
N TRP A 45 17.79 17.22 -3.25
CA TRP A 45 17.19 18.47 -2.78
C TRP A 45 17.30 18.59 -1.24
N PRO A 46 18.51 18.81 -0.71
CA PRO A 46 18.78 18.75 0.74
C PRO A 46 18.15 19.90 1.54
N GLN A 47 17.81 21.04 0.92
CA GLN A 47 17.33 22.23 1.62
C GLN A 47 16.40 23.12 0.79
N TRP A 48 15.73 24.09 1.44
CA TRP A 48 15.01 25.15 0.73
C TRP A 48 15.98 25.91 -0.19
N GLY A 49 15.62 26.03 -1.47
CA GLY A 49 16.49 26.65 -2.48
C GLY A 49 17.49 25.68 -3.09
N ARG A 50 17.19 24.37 -3.07
CA ARG A 50 17.98 23.26 -3.63
C ARG A 50 19.33 23.07 -2.95
N ASP A 51 20.24 24.02 -3.11
CA ASP A 51 21.60 24.01 -2.59
C ASP A 51 22.01 25.42 -2.08
N TYR A 52 23.31 25.69 -1.95
CA TYR A 52 23.82 27.00 -1.51
C TYR A 52 23.51 28.15 -2.47
N SER A 53 23.09 27.88 -3.71
CA SER A 53 22.63 28.90 -4.66
C SER A 53 21.34 29.60 -4.22
N ARG A 54 20.58 28.99 -3.29
CA ARG A 54 19.26 29.48 -2.86
C ARG A 54 18.27 29.67 -4.01
N ASN A 55 18.43 28.89 -5.09
CA ASN A 55 17.62 28.98 -6.29
C ASN A 55 16.68 27.76 -6.42
N MET A 56 15.38 28.00 -6.60
CA MET A 56 14.35 26.95 -6.70
C MET A 56 14.26 26.35 -8.11
N VAL A 57 15.39 25.95 -8.70
CA VAL A 57 15.47 25.41 -10.07
C VAL A 57 16.07 24.01 -10.07
N SER A 58 15.30 23.03 -10.56
CA SER A 58 15.79 21.68 -10.86
C SER A 58 16.48 21.64 -12.23
N PRO A 59 17.60 20.92 -12.38
CA PRO A 59 18.25 20.67 -13.67
C PRO A 59 17.62 19.50 -14.44
N ASP A 60 16.68 18.79 -13.82
CA ASP A 60 16.12 17.55 -14.36
C ASP A 60 15.34 17.80 -15.65
N LYS A 61 15.53 16.90 -16.61
CA LYS A 61 14.89 16.96 -17.93
C LYS A 61 13.91 15.81 -18.07
N ASN A 62 12.94 15.95 -18.97
CA ASN A 62 11.92 14.94 -19.25
C ASN A 62 11.05 14.60 -18.03
N VAL A 63 10.81 15.56 -17.15
CA VAL A 63 9.84 15.41 -16.07
C VAL A 63 8.43 15.21 -16.66
N CYS A 64 7.64 14.39 -15.99
CA CYS A 64 6.26 14.15 -16.41
C CYS A 64 5.47 15.46 -16.31
N ALA A 65 5.00 15.97 -17.45
CA ALA A 65 4.28 17.25 -17.50
C ALA A 65 2.84 17.13 -16.98
N ASP A 66 2.30 15.92 -16.91
CA ASP A 66 0.91 15.65 -16.51
C ASP A 66 0.84 14.46 -15.56
N PHE A 67 0.15 14.63 -14.44
CA PHE A 67 -0.14 13.58 -13.48
C PHE A 67 -1.53 13.76 -12.88
N ASP A 68 -2.13 12.66 -12.44
CA ASP A 68 -3.41 12.65 -11.75
C ASP A 68 -3.24 11.93 -10.40
N ALA A 69 -3.50 12.66 -9.32
CA ALA A 69 -3.41 12.15 -7.96
C ALA A 69 -4.46 11.07 -7.64
N GLY A 70 -5.46 10.90 -8.51
CA GLY A 70 -6.53 9.91 -8.36
C GLY A 70 -7.60 10.33 -7.36
N LYS A 71 -8.47 9.38 -7.02
CA LYS A 71 -9.64 9.58 -6.17
C LYS A 71 -9.51 8.81 -4.86
N PHE A 72 -10.16 9.33 -3.83
CA PHE A 72 -10.31 8.61 -2.57
C PHE A 72 -11.22 7.40 -2.72
N VAL A 73 -10.89 6.34 -1.98
CA VAL A 73 -11.75 5.15 -1.85
C VAL A 73 -12.89 5.51 -0.87
N GLY A 74 -14.02 5.95 -1.41
CA GLY A 74 -15.19 6.32 -0.61
C GLY A 74 -14.91 7.47 0.37
N THR A 75 -15.24 7.25 1.65
CA THR A 75 -14.99 8.21 2.76
C THR A 75 -13.67 7.97 3.49
N THR A 76 -12.76 7.16 2.92
CA THR A 76 -11.47 6.84 3.56
C THR A 76 -10.37 7.79 3.09
N ASP A 77 -9.31 7.91 3.89
CA ASP A 77 -8.11 8.69 3.54
C ASP A 77 -7.15 7.95 2.58
N LYS A 78 -7.62 6.91 1.89
CA LYS A 78 -6.81 6.11 0.96
C LYS A 78 -7.12 6.48 -0.47
N ILE A 79 -6.09 6.65 -1.29
CA ILE A 79 -6.22 6.86 -2.73
C ILE A 79 -6.35 5.51 -3.44
N ASP A 80 -7.26 5.44 -4.41
CA ASP A 80 -7.38 4.31 -5.32
C ASP A 80 -6.26 4.38 -6.38
N PRO A 81 -5.24 3.51 -6.34
CA PRO A 81 -4.14 3.53 -7.29
C PRO A 81 -4.61 3.33 -8.74
N ALA A 82 -5.74 2.63 -8.97
CA ALA A 82 -6.28 2.41 -10.31
C ALA A 82 -6.76 3.70 -10.98
N THR A 83 -7.03 4.73 -10.19
CA THR A 83 -7.46 6.05 -10.68
C THR A 83 -6.31 7.03 -10.84
N THR A 84 -5.10 6.65 -10.44
CA THR A 84 -3.91 7.51 -10.53
C THR A 84 -3.29 7.43 -11.93
N ARG A 85 -2.69 8.52 -12.38
CA ARG A 85 -1.93 8.58 -13.64
C ARG A 85 -0.54 9.14 -13.37
N ASN A 86 0.49 8.41 -13.78
CA ASN A 86 1.90 8.79 -13.64
C ASN A 86 2.36 9.03 -12.19
N VAL A 87 1.73 8.37 -11.21
CA VAL A 87 2.13 8.41 -9.80
C VAL A 87 2.89 7.12 -9.47
N GLN A 88 4.11 7.24 -8.94
CA GLN A 88 4.94 6.06 -8.63
C GLN A 88 4.61 5.46 -7.27
N TRP A 89 4.32 6.30 -6.27
CA TRP A 89 4.01 5.89 -4.91
C TRP A 89 3.29 7.01 -4.17
N ILE A 90 2.64 6.66 -3.06
CA ILE A 90 1.87 7.57 -2.22
C ILE A 90 2.21 7.27 -0.75
N ALA A 91 2.44 8.32 0.04
CA ALA A 91 2.67 8.22 1.48
C ALA A 91 1.72 9.14 2.25
N LYS A 92 1.12 8.64 3.34
CA LYS A 92 0.20 9.43 4.19
C LYS A 92 1.00 10.25 5.20
N LEU A 93 0.87 11.58 5.16
CA LEU A 93 1.57 12.51 6.06
C LEU A 93 0.76 12.90 7.30
N GLY A 94 -0.57 12.93 7.22
CA GLY A 94 -1.45 13.35 8.32
C GLY A 94 -2.65 14.16 7.85
N SER A 95 -3.31 14.87 8.77
CA SER A 95 -4.44 15.75 8.47
C SER A 95 -4.02 17.11 7.92
N GLN A 96 -2.81 17.57 8.25
CA GLN A 96 -2.22 18.82 7.78
C GLN A 96 -0.70 18.66 7.69
N SER A 97 -0.09 19.23 6.66
CA SER A 97 1.37 19.19 6.47
C SER A 97 1.84 20.56 5.98
N TYR A 98 2.73 21.18 6.76
CA TYR A 98 3.33 22.47 6.43
C TYR A 98 4.85 22.29 6.41
N GLY A 99 5.43 22.38 5.22
CA GLY A 99 6.85 22.16 4.99
C GLY A 99 7.09 21.70 3.56
N ASN A 100 8.33 21.86 3.10
CA ASN A 100 8.75 21.37 1.79
C ASN A 100 9.47 20.03 1.98
N PRO A 101 9.30 19.09 1.06
CA PRO A 101 10.07 17.87 1.08
C PRO A 101 11.56 18.17 0.89
N THR A 102 12.39 17.48 1.65
CA THR A 102 13.84 17.43 1.48
C THR A 102 14.20 16.00 1.06
N VAL A 103 15.02 15.86 0.03
CA VAL A 103 15.50 14.57 -0.50
C VAL A 103 17.02 14.63 -0.56
N ALA A 104 17.73 13.66 0.01
CA ALA A 104 19.19 13.59 -0.05
C ALA A 104 19.65 12.13 -0.10
N GLY A 105 20.69 11.86 -0.88
CA GLY A 105 21.21 10.51 -1.08
C GLY A 105 20.31 9.63 -1.94
N GLY A 106 19.69 10.21 -2.97
CA GLY A 106 18.74 9.61 -3.92
C GLY A 106 18.74 8.09 -4.02
#